data_AF-A0A834CY71-F1
#
_entry.id   AF-A0A834CY71-F1
#
_cell.length_a   1.000
_cell.length_b   1.000
_cell.length_c   1.000
_cell.angle_alpha   90.00
_cell.angle_beta   90.00
_cell.angle_gamma   90.00
#
_symmetry.space_group_name_H-M   'P 1'
#
loop_
_entity.id
_entity.type
_entity.pdbx_description
1 polymer ?
#
loop_
_entity_poly.entity_id
_entity_poly.type
_entity_poly.pdbx_seq_one_letter_code
_entity_poly.pdbx_strand_id
1 'polypeptide(L)'
;IGALQCRLAGKVALITGGASGIGESTARLFAEHGAKVIISDVQDELGFSVSQDKSINGAISYVHCDVTSECDVQNAVNTAVSKHGKLDIMFNTAGCTGQNKASILDHEQKDYKTVFDVNVLGSFLGAKHVAKVMIPVKRGTILFTASCVTESHGLASHSYTASKHANPAILNLSAIVDLTILYKPVRYHWSRKPEMENLTPSLDGASTTYFILFININNGSINIINFI
;
A
#
# COMPACT_ATOMS: atom_id res chain seq x y z
N ILE A 1 17.93 -20.79 -15.93
CA ILE A 1 17.25 -19.47 -16.04
C ILE A 1 15.76 -19.79 -16.02
N GLY A 2 15.12 -19.76 -14.85
CA GLY A 2 13.70 -20.11 -14.73
C GLY A 2 12.85 -19.00 -15.33
N ALA A 3 11.85 -19.36 -16.14
CA ALA A 3 10.90 -18.40 -16.68
C ALA A 3 10.34 -17.53 -15.53
N LEU A 4 10.38 -16.21 -15.68
CA LEU A 4 9.64 -15.29 -14.81
C LEU A 4 8.18 -15.75 -14.81
N GLN A 5 7.76 -16.38 -13.71
CA GLN A 5 6.40 -16.87 -13.59
C GLN A 5 5.49 -15.65 -13.49
N CYS A 6 4.73 -15.35 -14.56
CA CYS A 6 3.81 -14.21 -14.60
C CYS A 6 2.59 -14.46 -13.70
N ARG A 7 2.82 -14.51 -12.38
CA ARG A 7 1.81 -14.85 -11.36
C ARG A 7 0.63 -13.89 -11.33
N LEU A 8 0.80 -12.68 -11.88
CA LEU A 8 -0.22 -11.64 -11.94
C LEU A 8 -0.66 -11.33 -13.38
N ALA A 9 -0.36 -12.22 -14.33
CA ALA A 9 -0.76 -12.06 -15.72
C ALA A 9 -2.26 -11.73 -15.85
N GLY A 10 -2.54 -10.61 -16.52
CA GLY A 10 -3.91 -10.16 -16.77
C GLY A 10 -4.62 -9.58 -15.55
N LYS A 11 -3.97 -9.43 -14.39
CA LYS A 11 -4.52 -8.70 -13.23
C LYS A 11 -4.38 -7.20 -13.40
N VAL A 12 -5.32 -6.45 -12.83
CA VAL A 12 -5.25 -4.98 -12.74
C VAL A 12 -5.10 -4.59 -11.27
N ALA A 13 -4.08 -3.80 -10.96
CA ALA A 13 -3.77 -3.34 -9.61
C ALA A 13 -3.78 -1.82 -9.51
N LEU A 14 -4.36 -1.28 -8.44
CA LEU A 14 -4.24 0.13 -8.03
C LEU A 14 -3.39 0.19 -6.75
N ILE A 15 -2.32 0.98 -6.75
CA ILE A 15 -1.40 1.13 -5.62
C ILE A 15 -1.32 2.61 -5.25
N THR A 16 -1.82 2.95 -4.06
CA THR A 16 -1.70 4.31 -3.51
C THR A 16 -0.31 4.50 -2.88
N GLY A 17 0.24 5.72 -2.92
CA GLY A 17 1.62 5.97 -2.50
C GLY A 17 2.62 5.32 -3.46
N GLY A 18 2.24 5.17 -4.73
CA GLY A 18 2.98 4.38 -5.72
C GLY A 18 4.14 5.12 -6.40
N ALA A 19 4.38 6.39 -6.07
CA ALA A 19 5.45 7.17 -6.69
C ALA A 19 6.84 6.95 -6.07
N SER A 20 6.93 6.29 -4.91
CA SER A 20 8.21 6.03 -4.24
C SER A 20 8.18 4.82 -3.31
N GLY A 21 9.35 4.43 -2.80
CA GLY A 21 9.50 3.48 -1.69
C GLY A 21 8.84 2.12 -1.96
N ILE A 22 8.04 1.65 -0.99
CA ILE A 22 7.35 0.35 -1.07
C ILE A 22 6.33 0.33 -2.20
N GLY A 23 5.61 1.44 -2.41
CA GLY A 23 4.56 1.52 -3.44
C GLY A 23 5.15 1.38 -4.84
N GLU A 24 6.21 2.14 -5.14
CA GLU A 24 6.92 2.05 -6.42
C GLU A 24 7.53 0.66 -6.62
N SER A 25 8.25 0.14 -5.62
CA SER A 25 8.89 -1.18 -5.71
C SER A 25 7.86 -2.28 -5.98
N THR A 26 6.70 -2.20 -5.33
CA THR A 26 5.59 -3.14 -5.54
C THR A 26 4.99 -2.98 -6.93
N ALA A 27 4.82 -1.75 -7.41
CA ALA A 27 4.28 -1.47 -8.74
C ALA A 27 5.16 -2.09 -9.84
N ARG A 28 6.48 -1.92 -9.74
CA ARG A 28 7.46 -2.52 -10.66
C ARG A 28 7.42 -4.04 -10.61
N LEU A 29 7.45 -4.63 -9.42
CA LEU A 29 7.37 -6.08 -9.25
C LEU A 29 6.04 -6.66 -9.80
N PHE A 30 4.91 -5.97 -9.59
CA PHE A 30 3.63 -6.39 -10.12
C PHE A 30 3.61 -6.35 -11.65
N ALA A 31 4.20 -5.31 -12.25
CA ALA A 31 4.37 -5.20 -13.69
C ALA A 31 5.26 -6.32 -14.26
N GLU A 32 6.38 -6.64 -13.59
CA GLU A 32 7.26 -7.76 -13.97
C GLU A 32 6.53 -9.11 -13.93
N HIS A 33 5.57 -9.28 -13.01
CA HIS A 33 4.70 -10.46 -12.94
C HIS A 33 3.48 -10.40 -13.87
N GLY A 34 3.40 -9.42 -14.78
CA GLY A 34 2.41 -9.34 -15.85
C GLY A 34 1.11 -8.61 -15.50
N ALA A 35 1.06 -7.88 -14.38
CA ALA A 35 -0.07 -7.04 -14.05
C ALA A 35 -0.09 -5.75 -14.88
N LYS A 36 -1.28 -5.18 -15.08
CA LYS A 36 -1.45 -3.77 -15.42
C LYS A 36 -1.59 -2.99 -14.12
N VAL A 37 -0.74 -1.98 -13.91
CA VAL A 37 -0.65 -1.26 -12.65
C VAL A 37 -1.04 0.20 -12.86
N ILE A 38 -1.87 0.71 -11.96
CA ILE A 38 -2.12 2.12 -11.78
C ILE A 38 -1.47 2.49 -10.45
N ILE A 39 -0.54 3.43 -10.47
CA ILE A 39 -0.04 4.07 -9.26
C ILE A 39 -0.76 5.39 -9.05
N SER A 40 -1.02 5.72 -7.80
CA SER A 40 -1.57 7.01 -7.43
C SER A 40 -0.78 7.62 -6.28
N ASP A 41 -0.56 8.93 -6.34
CA ASP A 41 0.26 9.67 -5.38
C ASP A 41 -0.10 11.16 -5.45
N VAL A 42 0.42 11.94 -4.50
CA VAL A 42 0.38 13.42 -4.55
C VAL A 42 1.64 13.99 -5.21
N GLN A 43 2.70 13.19 -5.34
CA GLN A 43 3.97 13.58 -5.94
C GLN A 43 3.95 13.38 -7.46
N ASP A 44 3.30 14.29 -8.17
CA ASP A 44 3.07 14.18 -9.63
C ASP A 44 4.32 13.90 -10.44
N GLU A 45 5.40 14.66 -10.21
CA GLU A 45 6.65 14.51 -10.97
C GLU A 45 7.25 13.10 -10.81
N LEU A 46 7.28 12.57 -9.59
CA LEU A 46 7.77 11.23 -9.31
C LEU A 46 6.83 10.16 -9.89
N GLY A 47 5.52 10.34 -9.73
CA GLY A 47 4.51 9.42 -10.26
C GLY A 47 4.58 9.31 -11.78
N PHE A 48 4.72 10.45 -12.47
CA PHE A 48 4.93 10.46 -13.92
C PHE A 48 6.25 9.79 -14.31
N SER A 49 7.35 10.08 -13.60
CA SER A 49 8.65 9.45 -13.84
C SER A 49 8.57 7.92 -13.78
N VAL A 50 7.94 7.36 -12.73
CA VAL A 50 7.73 5.90 -12.60
C VAL A 50 6.90 5.34 -13.75
N SER A 51 5.81 6.01 -14.14
CA SER A 51 4.92 5.53 -15.21
C SER A 51 5.51 5.64 -16.62
N GLN A 52 6.49 6.52 -16.82
CA GLN A 52 7.15 6.75 -18.12
C GLN A 52 8.47 5.99 -18.27
N ASP A 53 8.87 5.26 -17.24
CA ASP A 53 10.07 4.43 -17.30
C ASP A 53 9.95 3.42 -18.46
N LYS A 54 10.96 3.38 -19.33
CA LYS A 54 10.95 2.50 -20.50
C LYS A 54 11.06 1.02 -20.13
N SER A 55 11.64 0.70 -18.98
CA SER A 55 11.85 -0.67 -18.50
C SER A 55 10.54 -1.43 -18.22
N ILE A 56 9.47 -0.71 -17.88
CA ILE A 56 8.16 -1.29 -17.57
C ILE A 56 7.24 -1.46 -18.80
N ASN A 57 7.70 -1.07 -20.00
CA ASN A 57 6.98 -1.23 -21.27
C ASN A 57 5.48 -0.81 -21.22
N GLY A 58 5.19 0.32 -20.57
CA GLY A 58 3.84 0.86 -20.43
C GLY A 58 2.89 0.03 -19.55
N ALA A 59 3.42 -0.87 -18.71
CA ALA A 59 2.62 -1.66 -17.77
C ALA A 59 2.08 -0.85 -16.59
N ILE A 60 2.73 0.27 -16.25
CA ILE A 60 2.34 1.18 -15.16
C ILE A 60 1.78 2.47 -15.75
N SER A 61 0.72 2.99 -15.15
CA SER A 61 0.21 4.33 -15.41
C SER A 61 -0.04 5.10 -14.12
N TYR A 62 -0.09 6.43 -14.21
CA TYR A 62 -0.21 7.32 -13.07
C TYR A 62 -1.54 8.08 -13.06
N VAL A 63 -2.04 8.37 -11.86
CA VAL A 63 -3.13 9.31 -11.60
C VAL A 63 -2.85 10.07 -10.29
N HIS A 64 -3.02 11.39 -10.30
CA HIS A 64 -2.94 12.18 -9.07
C HIS A 64 -4.01 11.71 -8.09
N CYS A 65 -3.62 11.53 -6.82
CA CYS A 65 -4.56 11.19 -5.76
C CYS A 65 -4.01 11.60 -4.40
N ASP A 66 -4.64 12.60 -3.79
CA ASP A 66 -4.57 12.79 -2.34
C ASP A 66 -5.53 11.79 -1.66
N VAL A 67 -4.97 10.82 -0.95
CA VAL A 67 -5.77 9.79 -0.26
C VAL A 67 -6.66 10.37 0.85
N THR A 68 -6.41 11.61 1.30
CA THR A 68 -7.27 12.31 2.26
C THR A 68 -8.52 12.93 1.59
N SER A 69 -8.54 13.03 0.26
CA SER A 69 -9.67 13.47 -0.57
C SER A 69 -10.51 12.27 -1.05
N GLU A 70 -11.76 12.19 -0.61
CA GLU A 70 -12.66 11.12 -1.06
C GLU A 70 -12.89 11.15 -2.59
N CYS A 71 -12.95 12.36 -3.17
CA CYS A 71 -13.11 12.55 -4.61
C CYS A 71 -11.93 11.98 -5.39
N ASP A 72 -10.71 12.21 -4.92
CA ASP A 72 -9.47 11.73 -5.55
C ASP A 72 -9.40 10.21 -5.51
N VAL A 73 -9.68 9.61 -4.34
CA VAL A 73 -9.70 8.15 -4.18
C VAL A 73 -10.77 7.52 -5.08
N GLN A 74 -11.96 8.12 -5.16
CA GLN A 74 -13.00 7.68 -6.08
C GLN A 74 -12.53 7.75 -7.54
N ASN A 75 -11.88 8.86 -7.92
CA ASN A 75 -11.36 9.05 -9.27
C ASN A 75 -10.28 8.01 -9.62
N ALA A 76 -9.37 7.70 -8.71
CA ALA A 76 -8.33 6.69 -8.92
C ALA A 76 -8.93 5.29 -9.19
N VAL A 77 -9.92 4.88 -8.38
CA VAL A 77 -10.66 3.62 -8.58
C VAL A 77 -11.40 3.62 -9.92
N ASN A 78 -12.12 4.71 -10.23
CA ASN A 78 -12.85 4.85 -11.49
C ASN A 78 -11.91 4.81 -12.71
N THR A 79 -10.73 5.41 -12.59
CA THR A 79 -9.71 5.41 -13.65
C THR A 79 -9.24 3.99 -13.95
N ALA A 80 -8.96 3.18 -12.91
CA ALA A 80 -8.56 1.79 -13.10
C ALA A 80 -9.65 0.96 -13.79
N VAL A 81 -10.90 1.10 -13.34
CA VAL A 81 -12.05 0.39 -13.95
C VAL A 81 -12.30 0.86 -15.38
N SER A 82 -12.28 2.17 -15.65
CA SER A 82 -12.55 2.72 -16.99
C SER A 82 -11.47 2.31 -17.99
N LYS A 83 -10.20 2.30 -17.57
CA LYS A 83 -9.06 2.00 -18.44
C LYS A 83 -8.91 0.52 -18.76
N HIS A 84 -9.24 -0.36 -17.82
CA HIS A 84 -8.97 -1.80 -17.97
C HIS A 84 -10.22 -2.69 -17.84
N GLY A 85 -11.40 -2.10 -17.66
CA GLY A 85 -12.69 -2.80 -17.49
C GLY A 85 -12.86 -3.50 -16.15
N LYS A 86 -11.85 -3.48 -15.27
CA LYS A 86 -11.85 -4.17 -13.98
C LYS A 86 -10.76 -3.64 -13.05
N LEU A 87 -10.90 -3.97 -11.77
CA LEU A 87 -9.86 -3.77 -10.75
C LEU A 87 -9.79 -5.04 -9.89
N ASP A 88 -8.67 -5.74 -9.92
CA ASP A 88 -8.49 -7.02 -9.24
C ASP A 88 -7.76 -6.86 -7.89
N ILE A 89 -6.89 -5.86 -7.76
CA ILE A 89 -6.07 -5.63 -6.56
C ILE A 89 -6.08 -4.14 -6.19
N MET A 90 -6.37 -3.81 -4.94
CA MET A 90 -6.11 -2.50 -4.35
C MET A 90 -5.01 -2.65 -3.30
N PHE A 91 -4.01 -1.78 -3.32
CA PHE A 91 -3.00 -1.72 -2.28
C PHE A 91 -2.94 -0.33 -1.65
N ASN A 92 -3.40 -0.25 -0.40
CA ASN A 92 -3.34 0.93 0.45
C ASN A 92 -1.93 1.03 1.08
N THR A 93 -1.03 1.71 0.39
CA THR A 93 0.38 1.88 0.79
C THR A 93 0.73 3.32 1.13
N ALA A 94 -0.06 4.29 0.66
CA ALA A 94 0.10 5.68 1.04
C ALA A 94 0.21 5.82 2.57
N GLY A 95 1.25 6.53 3.00
CA GLY A 95 1.49 6.73 4.42
C GLY A 95 2.63 7.71 4.68
N CYS A 96 2.55 8.40 5.81
CA CYS A 96 3.60 9.27 6.30
C CYS A 96 3.89 8.96 7.78
N THR A 97 5.14 9.16 8.19
CA THR A 97 5.60 8.91 9.56
C THR A 97 5.38 10.09 10.49
N GLY A 98 5.07 11.27 9.97
CA GLY A 98 5.06 12.50 10.76
C GLY A 98 6.43 12.84 11.35
N GLN A 99 6.48 13.89 12.17
CA GLN A 99 7.71 14.27 12.86
C GLN A 99 7.96 13.37 14.07
N ASN A 100 9.18 12.85 14.18
CA ASN A 100 9.61 12.13 15.37
C ASN A 100 10.08 13.16 16.41
N LYS A 101 9.29 13.37 17.48
CA LYS A 101 9.61 14.29 18.56
C LYS A 101 9.88 13.50 19.83
N ALA A 102 10.88 13.91 20.60
CA ALA A 102 11.35 13.17 21.77
C ALA A 102 10.36 13.19 22.94
N SER A 103 9.60 14.29 23.09
CA SER A 103 8.57 14.45 24.11
C SER A 103 7.18 14.47 23.48
N ILE A 104 6.23 13.84 24.16
CA ILE A 104 4.81 13.93 23.79
C ILE A 104 4.28 15.37 23.81
N LEU A 105 4.86 16.22 24.66
CA LEU A 105 4.47 17.63 24.81
C LEU A 105 4.80 18.47 23.57
N ASP A 106 5.75 18.04 22.75
CA ASP A 106 6.17 18.77 21.56
C ASP A 106 5.27 18.45 20.35
N HIS A 107 4.38 17.46 20.46
CA HIS A 107 3.50 17.08 19.36
C HIS A 107 2.33 18.04 19.21
N GLU A 108 2.13 18.49 17.97
CA GLU A 108 0.99 19.31 17.62
C GLU A 108 -0.19 18.46 17.15
N GLN A 109 -1.40 18.89 17.48
CA GLN A 109 -2.63 18.24 17.02
C GLN A 109 -2.69 18.16 15.49
N LYS A 110 -2.20 19.18 14.78
CA LYS A 110 -2.19 19.23 13.31
C LYS A 110 -1.30 18.14 12.71
N ASP A 111 -0.10 17.94 13.25
CA ASP A 111 0.82 16.89 12.81
C ASP A 111 0.21 15.50 13.04
N TYR A 112 -0.41 15.30 14.21
CA TYR A 112 -1.09 14.05 14.55
C TYR A 112 -2.24 13.76 13.58
N LYS A 113 -3.10 14.77 13.34
CA LYS A 113 -4.23 14.66 12.43
C LYS A 113 -3.78 14.34 11.01
N THR A 114 -2.73 15.00 10.52
CA THR A 114 -2.19 14.74 9.17
C THR A 114 -1.78 13.28 9.00
N VAL A 115 -1.08 12.70 9.98
CA VAL A 115 -0.69 11.28 9.94
C VAL A 115 -1.91 10.35 9.93
N PHE A 116 -2.93 10.65 10.72
CA PHE A 116 -4.17 9.86 10.75
C PHE A 116 -4.99 10.02 9.46
N ASP A 117 -5.09 11.23 8.92
CA ASP A 117 -5.79 11.50 7.67
C ASP A 117 -5.17 10.69 6.52
N VAL A 118 -3.85 10.66 6.41
CA VAL A 118 -3.16 9.89 5.36
C VAL A 118 -3.23 8.39 5.64
N ASN A 119 -2.77 7.94 6.81
CA ASN A 119 -2.53 6.52 7.05
C ASN A 119 -3.83 5.74 7.32
N VAL A 120 -4.80 6.34 8.00
CA VAL A 120 -6.02 5.69 8.49
C VAL A 120 -7.20 6.04 7.61
N LEU A 121 -7.53 7.33 7.49
CA LEU A 121 -8.65 7.77 6.65
C LEU A 121 -8.40 7.42 5.18
N GLY A 122 -7.19 7.65 4.66
CA GLY A 122 -6.85 7.27 3.28
C GLY A 122 -7.01 5.77 3.00
N SER A 123 -6.53 4.92 3.91
CA SER A 123 -6.73 3.47 3.84
C SER A 123 -8.21 3.08 3.87
N PHE A 124 -9.00 3.71 4.74
CA PHE A 124 -10.45 3.50 4.83
C PHE A 124 -11.18 3.91 3.55
N LEU A 125 -10.88 5.08 2.99
CA LEU A 125 -11.46 5.55 1.73
C LEU A 125 -11.09 4.62 0.58
N GLY A 126 -9.82 4.20 0.50
CA GLY A 126 -9.37 3.22 -0.49
C GLY A 126 -10.18 1.92 -0.43
N ALA A 127 -10.37 1.37 0.78
CA ALA A 127 -11.19 0.19 1.00
C ALA A 127 -12.67 0.39 0.64
N LYS A 128 -13.27 1.51 1.09
CA LYS A 128 -14.67 1.87 0.82
C LYS A 128 -14.94 1.94 -0.68
N HIS A 129 -14.08 2.61 -1.45
CA HIS A 129 -14.32 2.84 -2.87
C HIS A 129 -14.00 1.62 -3.72
N VAL A 130 -12.94 0.88 -3.42
CA VAL A 130 -12.66 -0.37 -4.15
C VAL A 130 -13.72 -1.44 -3.87
N ALA A 131 -14.27 -1.49 -2.65
CA ALA A 131 -15.32 -2.45 -2.30
C ALA A 131 -16.57 -2.26 -3.17
N LYS A 132 -16.94 -1.02 -3.52
CA LYS A 132 -18.08 -0.71 -4.41
C LYS A 132 -17.93 -1.36 -5.79
N VAL A 133 -16.70 -1.58 -6.27
CA VAL A 133 -16.44 -2.20 -7.59
C VAL A 133 -16.16 -3.70 -7.49
N MET A 134 -15.58 -4.18 -6.39
CA MET A 134 -15.22 -5.59 -6.18
C MET A 134 -16.37 -6.46 -5.65
N ILE A 135 -17.24 -5.92 -4.78
CA ILE A 135 -18.36 -6.66 -4.19
C ILE A 135 -19.37 -7.13 -5.26
N PRO A 136 -19.85 -6.29 -6.21
CA PRO A 136 -20.83 -6.73 -7.20
C PRO A 136 -20.33 -7.88 -8.08
N VAL A 137 -19.03 -7.90 -8.40
CA VAL A 137 -18.39 -8.95 -9.20
C VAL A 137 -17.86 -10.11 -8.34
N LYS A 138 -18.03 -10.03 -7.01
CA LYS A 138 -17.62 -11.05 -6.01
C LYS A 138 -16.18 -11.51 -6.17
N ARG A 139 -15.29 -10.58 -6.55
CA ARG A 139 -13.89 -10.86 -6.86
C ARG A 139 -13.04 -9.63 -6.55
N GLY A 140 -11.93 -9.85 -5.85
CA GLY A 140 -10.88 -8.86 -5.69
C GLY A 140 -10.06 -9.04 -4.44
N THR A 141 -8.92 -8.36 -4.36
CA THR A 141 -8.05 -8.36 -3.19
C THR A 141 -7.76 -6.93 -2.74
N ILE A 142 -7.91 -6.66 -1.44
CA ILE A 142 -7.56 -5.38 -0.83
C ILE A 142 -6.38 -5.63 0.11
N LEU A 143 -5.30 -4.90 -0.09
CA LEU A 143 -4.06 -4.99 0.66
C LEU A 143 -3.84 -3.71 1.47
N PHE A 144 -3.23 -3.84 2.65
CA PHE A 144 -2.83 -2.71 3.48
C PHE A 144 -1.37 -2.85 3.92
N THR A 145 -0.67 -1.72 3.98
CA THR A 145 0.68 -1.67 4.54
C THR A 145 0.65 -1.55 6.06
N ALA A 146 1.16 -2.58 6.74
CA ALA A 146 1.41 -2.63 8.18
C ALA A 146 2.91 -2.46 8.51
N SER A 147 3.26 -2.33 9.79
CA SER A 147 4.63 -1.98 10.22
C SER A 147 4.97 -2.63 11.55
N CYS A 148 6.24 -3.02 11.77
CA CYS A 148 6.74 -3.58 13.04
C CYS A 148 6.55 -2.69 14.27
N VAL A 149 6.24 -1.40 14.09
CA VAL A 149 5.88 -0.51 15.21
C VAL A 149 4.57 -0.94 15.89
N THR A 150 3.81 -1.87 15.30
CA THR A 150 2.68 -2.53 15.99
C THR A 150 3.12 -3.43 17.14
N GLU A 151 4.41 -3.71 17.27
CA GLU A 151 4.96 -4.63 18.28
C GLU A 151 6.16 -4.04 19.02
N SER A 152 6.84 -3.07 18.42
CA SER A 152 8.01 -2.42 18.99
C SER A 152 7.74 -0.93 19.22
N HIS A 153 7.82 -0.51 20.48
CA HIS A 153 7.59 0.87 20.90
C HIS A 153 8.87 1.70 20.82
N GLY A 154 8.74 3.01 20.55
CA GLY A 154 9.88 3.96 20.59
C GLY A 154 10.71 4.08 19.31
N LEU A 155 10.38 3.34 18.25
CA LEU A 155 11.11 3.38 16.97
C LEU A 155 10.54 4.37 15.95
N ALA A 156 9.36 4.93 16.20
CA ALA A 156 8.70 5.88 15.33
C ALA A 156 7.88 6.89 16.12
N SER A 157 7.38 7.93 15.43
CA SER A 157 6.51 8.93 16.05
C SER A 157 5.28 8.29 16.72
N HIS A 158 4.76 8.94 17.75
CA HIS A 158 3.56 8.48 18.45
C HIS A 158 2.35 8.40 17.52
N SER A 159 2.17 9.37 16.62
CA SER A 159 1.07 9.39 15.64
C SER A 159 1.20 8.26 14.61
N TYR A 160 2.41 7.99 14.10
CA TYR A 160 2.62 6.89 13.16
C TYR A 160 2.33 5.54 13.81
N THR A 161 2.89 5.33 15.00
CA THR A 161 2.67 4.10 15.77
C THR A 161 1.18 3.86 16.00
N ALA A 162 0.45 4.87 16.48
CA ALA A 162 -1.00 4.77 16.69
C ALA A 162 -1.77 4.52 15.38
N SER A 163 -1.41 5.21 14.29
CA SER A 163 -2.06 5.03 12.99
C SER A 163 -1.90 3.62 12.42
N LYS A 164 -0.73 2.99 12.59
CA LYS A 164 -0.47 1.63 12.10
C LYS A 164 -1.18 0.55 12.93
N HIS A 165 -1.46 0.82 14.21
CA HIS A 165 -2.37 -0.01 15.01
C HIS A 165 -3.84 0.11 14.59
N ALA A 166 -4.24 1.21 13.93
CA ALA A 166 -5.61 1.38 13.46
C ALA A 166 -5.90 0.60 12.17
N ASN A 167 -4.90 0.35 11.32
CA ASN A 167 -5.08 -0.35 10.04
C ASN A 167 -5.72 -1.75 10.17
N PRO A 168 -5.31 -2.61 11.14
CA PRO A 168 -6.02 -3.87 11.41
C PRO A 168 -7.51 -3.68 11.75
N ALA A 169 -7.89 -2.61 12.45
CA ALA A 169 -9.30 -2.35 12.78
C ALA A 169 -10.13 -1.93 11.56
N ILE A 170 -9.53 -1.22 10.59
CA ILE A 170 -10.18 -0.92 9.30
C ILE A 170 -10.47 -2.21 8.52
N LEU A 171 -9.59 -3.21 8.64
CA LEU A 171 -9.81 -4.53 8.05
C LEU A 171 -11.10 -5.18 8.56
N ASN A 172 -11.37 -5.07 9.86
CA ASN A 172 -12.57 -5.65 10.50
C ASN A 172 -13.86 -4.95 10.09
N LEU A 173 -13.81 -3.71 9.60
CA LEU A 173 -14.98 -3.01 9.04
C LEU A 173 -15.24 -3.41 7.58
N SER A 174 -14.19 -3.78 6.86
CA SER A 174 -14.30 -4.21 5.47
C SER A 174 -14.57 -5.70 5.33
N ALA A 175 -14.31 -6.51 6.36
CA ALA A 175 -14.73 -7.89 6.49
C ALA A 175 -15.81 -8.02 7.57
N ILE A 176 -17.07 -8.28 7.20
CA ILE A 176 -18.03 -8.91 8.13
C ILE A 176 -17.59 -10.38 8.31
N VAL A 177 -16.46 -10.66 8.96
CA VAL A 177 -16.10 -11.93 9.67
C VAL A 177 -14.70 -11.86 10.30
N ASP A 178 -14.56 -12.60 11.41
CA ASP A 178 -13.42 -12.84 12.32
C ASP A 178 -11.99 -12.62 11.79
N LEU A 179 -11.18 -11.92 12.61
CA LEU A 179 -9.76 -11.64 12.39
C LEU A 179 -8.88 -12.59 13.21
N THR A 180 -7.96 -13.29 12.55
CA THR A 180 -6.73 -13.81 13.18
C THR A 180 -5.54 -13.09 12.58
N ILE A 181 -4.85 -12.30 13.39
CA ILE A 181 -3.55 -11.69 13.05
C ILE A 181 -2.53 -12.82 13.05
N LEU A 182 -2.01 -13.20 11.89
CA LEU A 182 -0.97 -14.21 11.80
C LEU A 182 0.37 -13.59 11.39
N TYR A 183 1.30 -13.76 12.31
CA TYR A 183 2.65 -13.25 12.35
C TYR A 183 3.56 -14.02 11.39
N LYS A 184 4.24 -13.31 10.49
CA LYS A 184 5.49 -13.81 9.93
C LYS A 184 6.41 -12.67 9.50
N PRO A 185 7.66 -12.62 9.99
CA PRO A 185 8.63 -11.69 9.47
C PRO A 185 8.96 -12.08 8.03
N VAL A 186 8.57 -11.23 7.07
CA VAL A 186 9.12 -11.32 5.71
C VAL A 186 10.56 -10.86 5.79
N ARG A 187 11.49 -11.78 6.08
CA ARG A 187 12.93 -11.54 5.90
C ARG A 187 13.20 -11.49 4.40
N TYR A 188 13.14 -10.29 3.80
CA TYR A 188 13.88 -10.05 2.58
C TYR A 188 15.36 -10.16 2.93
N HIS A 189 16.00 -11.27 2.53
CA HIS A 189 17.46 -11.35 2.52
C HIS A 189 17.94 -10.43 1.40
N TRP A 190 18.18 -9.16 1.72
CA TRP A 190 18.80 -8.20 0.83
C TRP A 190 20.25 -8.66 0.58
N SER A 191 20.43 -9.51 -0.43
CA SER A 191 21.74 -9.82 -0.97
C SER A 191 22.33 -8.52 -1.50
N ARG A 192 23.29 -7.96 -0.75
CA ARG A 192 24.08 -6.76 -1.07
C ARG A 192 24.42 -6.72 -2.57
N LYS A 193 23.71 -5.89 -3.33
CA LYS A 193 24.19 -5.44 -4.63
C LYS A 193 24.90 -4.10 -4.43
N PRO A 194 26.19 -3.97 -4.84
CA PRO A 194 26.98 -2.75 -4.66
C PRO A 194 26.39 -1.50 -5.34
N GLU A 195 25.49 -1.69 -6.30
CA GLU A 195 24.93 -0.63 -7.15
C GLU A 195 23.91 0.29 -6.44
N MET A 196 23.46 -0.06 -5.22
CA MET A 196 22.35 0.60 -4.51
C MET A 196 22.75 1.24 -3.16
N GLU A 197 24.05 1.35 -2.85
CA GLU A 197 24.53 1.97 -1.58
C GLU A 197 24.21 3.47 -1.47
N ASN A 198 23.89 4.15 -2.57
CA ASN A 198 23.72 5.61 -2.60
C ASN A 198 22.27 6.11 -2.46
N LEU A 199 21.29 5.23 -2.20
CA LEU A 199 19.86 5.59 -2.23
C LEU A 199 19.14 5.62 -0.86
N THR A 200 19.86 5.46 0.25
CA THR A 200 19.28 5.57 1.61
C THR A 200 20.15 6.45 2.50
N PRO A 201 19.61 7.49 3.17
CA PRO A 201 20.28 8.08 4.32
C PRO A 201 20.44 6.99 5.39
N SER A 202 21.65 6.87 5.91
CA SER A 202 22.07 5.90 6.92
C SER A 202 21.10 5.80 8.10
N LEU A 203 20.29 4.75 8.13
CA LEU A 203 19.72 4.20 9.35
C LEU A 203 20.45 2.89 9.62
N ASP A 204 21.55 3.00 10.36
CA ASP A 204 22.31 1.85 10.84
C ASP A 204 21.41 0.92 11.68
N GLY A 205 21.31 -0.33 11.24
CA GLY A 205 21.07 -1.47 12.13
C GLY A 205 19.63 -1.92 12.41
N ALA A 206 18.58 -1.23 11.96
CA ALA A 206 17.20 -1.71 12.14
C ALA A 206 16.73 -2.49 10.90
N SER A 207 16.63 -3.82 11.00
CA SER A 207 15.90 -4.63 10.01
C SER A 207 14.41 -4.29 10.09
N THR A 208 13.95 -3.28 9.34
CA THR A 208 12.54 -2.92 9.35
C THR A 208 11.74 -4.03 8.68
N THR A 209 11.08 -4.85 9.50
CA THR A 209 10.18 -5.90 9.06
C THR A 209 8.83 -5.25 8.77
N TYR A 210 8.38 -5.33 7.52
CA TYR A 210 7.09 -4.81 7.08
C TYR A 210 6.11 -5.96 6.83
N PHE A 211 4.83 -5.71 7.11
CA PHE A 211 3.76 -6.70 6.99
C PHE A 211 2.75 -6.25 5.93
N ILE A 212 2.28 -7.17 5.10
CA ILE A 212 1.19 -6.93 4.14
C ILE A 212 -0.03 -7.71 4.61
N LEU A 213 -1.15 -7.01 4.83
CA LEU A 213 -2.41 -7.59 5.27
C LEU A 213 -3.33 -7.81 4.07
N PHE A 214 -3.97 -8.98 3.96
CA PHE A 214 -4.76 -9.40 2.79
C PHE A 214 -6.25 -9.55 3.11
N ILE A 215 -7.11 -8.94 2.29
CA ILE A 215 -8.54 -9.26 2.19
C ILE A 215 -8.79 -9.89 0.82
N ASN A 216 -9.38 -11.08 0.76
CA ASN A 216 -9.87 -11.65 -0.50
C ASN A 216 -11.41 -11.71 -0.51
N ILE A 217 -12.01 -11.17 -1.57
CA ILE A 217 -13.45 -11.23 -1.82
C ILE A 217 -13.69 -12.39 -2.80
N ASN A 218 -14.26 -13.50 -2.30
CA ASN A 218 -14.63 -14.68 -3.11
C ASN A 218 -16.07 -15.10 -2.81
N ASN A 219 -16.89 -15.36 -3.82
CA ASN A 219 -18.27 -15.88 -3.69
C ASN A 219 -19.22 -15.04 -2.81
N GLY A 220 -18.92 -13.76 -2.58
CA GLY A 220 -19.70 -12.89 -1.67
C GLY A 220 -19.35 -13.06 -0.19
N SER A 221 -18.32 -13.83 0.12
CA SER A 221 -17.73 -13.96 1.45
C SER A 221 -16.33 -13.35 1.45
N ILE A 222 -16.03 -12.60 2.50
CA ILE A 222 -14.75 -11.94 2.68
C ILE A 222 -13.88 -12.89 3.49
N ASN A 223 -12.82 -13.40 2.86
CA ASN A 223 -11.91 -14.34 3.48
C ASN A 223 -10.57 -13.64 3.68
N ILE A 224 -10.12 -13.53 4.92
CA ILE A 224 -8.76 -13.12 5.24
C ILE A 224 -7.87 -14.30 4.86
N ILE A 225 -6.99 -14.09 3.87
CA ILE A 225 -6.07 -15.13 3.45
C ILE A 225 -4.71 -14.85 4.07
N ASN A 226 -4.34 -15.66 5.06
CA ASN A 226 -2.98 -15.75 5.57
C ASN A 226 -2.12 -16.44 4.51
N PHE A 227 -1.10 -15.78 3.96
CA PHE A 227 -0.09 -16.44 3.13
C PHE A 227 1.33 -16.21 3.67
N ILE A 228 1.86 -17.33 4.19
CA ILE A 228 3.21 -17.93 4.12
C ILE A 228 4.43 -17.01 4.17
#